data_AF-A0A1D9LJH7-F1
#
_entry.id   AF-A0A1D9LJH7-F1
#
_cell.length_a   1.000
_cell.length_b   1.000
_cell.length_c   1.000
_cell.angle_alpha   90.00
_cell.angle_beta   90.00
_cell.angle_gamma   90.00
#
_symmetry.space_group_name_H-M   'P 1'
#
loop_
_entity.id
_entity.type
_entity.pdbx_description
1 polymer ?
#
loop_
_entity_poly.entity_id
_entity_poly.type
_entity_poly.pdbx_seq_one_letter_code
_entity_poly.pdbx_strand_id
1 'polypeptide(L)'
;MYSEDPAAAFDSGLVNVVNNFQELHVSTIVPPHYAGHLKLHLEGPDGKLLPSDAAVDISMLWCVPHSHPHYLKAVTLLGAVHAVPALQSVHMPLGNFTLLGAGE
;
A
#
# COMPACT_ATOMS: atom_id res chain seq x y z
N MET A 1 -10.56 -2.43 5.62
CA MET A 1 -9.40 -3.25 5.22
C MET A 1 -8.41 -3.24 6.36
N TYR A 2 -7.98 -4.41 6.82
CA TYR A 2 -6.91 -4.51 7.81
C TYR A 2 -5.93 -5.60 7.45
N SER A 3 -4.71 -5.48 7.97
CA SER A 3 -3.65 -6.48 7.83
C SER A 3 -3.62 -7.39 9.05
N GLU A 4 -3.69 -8.70 8.81
CA GLU A 4 -3.54 -9.74 9.83
C GLU A 4 -2.06 -10.07 10.11
N ASP A 5 -1.11 -9.50 9.36
CA ASP A 5 0.31 -9.71 9.63
C ASP A 5 0.77 -8.85 10.81
N PRO A 6 1.23 -9.44 11.94
CA PRO A 6 1.70 -8.69 13.10
C PRO A 6 2.88 -7.75 12.79
N ALA A 7 3.72 -8.10 11.82
CA ALA A 7 4.89 -7.33 11.43
C ALA A 7 4.57 -6.18 10.45
N ALA A 8 3.35 -6.16 9.90
CA ALA A 8 2.85 -5.14 8.99
C ALA A 8 1.39 -4.81 9.30
N ALA A 9 1.05 -4.75 10.59
CA ALA A 9 -0.32 -4.55 11.05
C ALA A 9 -0.78 -3.12 10.75
N PHE A 10 -2.00 -3.01 10.24
CA PHE A 10 -2.69 -1.75 10.02
C PHE A 10 -4.20 -1.98 9.93
N ASP A 11 -4.96 -0.92 10.11
CA ASP A 11 -6.40 -0.89 9.86
C ASP A 11 -6.75 0.42 9.14
N SER A 12 -7.44 0.30 8.00
CA SER A 12 -7.95 1.45 7.25
C SER A 12 -9.13 2.14 7.93
N GLY A 13 -9.77 1.47 8.89
CA GLY A 13 -11.10 1.79 9.34
C GLY A 13 -12.15 1.68 8.23
N LEU A 14 -13.29 2.32 8.46
CA LEU A 14 -14.38 2.40 7.49
C LEU A 14 -14.06 3.46 6.43
N VAL A 15 -13.97 3.03 5.17
CA VAL A 15 -13.71 3.91 4.03
C VAL A 15 -15.00 4.15 3.27
N ASN A 16 -15.46 5.40 3.27
CA ASN A 16 -16.64 5.81 2.50
C ASN A 16 -16.22 6.20 1.07
N VAL A 17 -16.76 5.49 0.07
CA VAL A 17 -16.52 5.79 -1.34
C VAL A 17 -17.54 6.83 -1.81
N VAL A 18 -17.09 8.06 -2.05
CA VAL A 18 -17.99 9.18 -2.38
C VAL A 18 -18.04 9.49 -3.89
N ASN A 19 -16.99 9.16 -4.65
CA ASN A 19 -16.82 9.55 -6.06
C ASN A 19 -16.38 8.37 -6.96
N ASN A 20 -17.16 7.28 -7.00
CA ASN A 20 -16.89 6.02 -7.73
C ASN A 20 -15.64 5.24 -7.27
N PHE A 21 -14.61 5.92 -6.76
CA PHE A 21 -13.42 5.35 -6.13
C PHE A 21 -12.98 6.21 -4.95
N GLN A 22 -12.14 5.65 -4.09
CA GLN A 22 -11.48 6.35 -2.99
C GLN A 22 -10.06 5.82 -2.87
N GLU A 23 -9.07 6.72 -2.90
CA GLU A 23 -7.68 6.38 -2.64
C GLU A 23 -7.37 6.53 -1.15
N LEU A 24 -6.62 5.58 -0.60
CA LEU A 24 -6.16 5.59 0.78
C LEU A 24 -4.67 5.23 0.83
N HIS A 25 -3.90 6.01 1.56
CA HIS A 25 -2.51 5.71 1.85
C HIS A 25 -2.37 5.20 3.28
N VAL A 26 -1.84 3.99 3.42
CA VAL A 26 -1.47 3.40 4.71
C VAL A 26 0.01 3.10 4.69
N SER A 27 0.73 3.56 5.72
CA SER A 27 2.16 3.31 5.88
C SER A 27 2.40 2.52 7.15
N THR A 28 3.26 1.50 7.06
CA THR A 28 3.70 0.72 8.22
C THR A 28 5.21 0.50 8.17
N ILE A 29 5.85 0.36 9.34
CA ILE A 29 7.27 0.07 9.45
C ILE A 29 7.42 -1.43 9.65
N VAL A 30 8.08 -2.08 8.69
CA VAL A 30 8.33 -3.54 8.72
C VAL A 30 9.75 -3.84 9.19
N PRO A 31 10.02 -5.03 9.77
CA PRO A 31 11.37 -5.44 10.13
C PRO A 31 12.29 -5.60 8.89
N PRO A 32 13.61 -5.57 9.08
CA PRO A 32 14.56 -5.84 8.00
C PRO A 32 14.30 -7.19 7.31
N HIS A 33 14.47 -7.24 5.98
CA HIS A 33 14.25 -8.43 5.16
C HIS A 33 12.82 -9.00 5.19
N TYR A 34 11.84 -8.18 5.54
CA TYR A 34 10.44 -8.58 5.45
C TYR A 34 10.08 -8.99 4.01
N ALA A 35 9.44 -10.15 3.86
CA ALA A 35 9.15 -10.76 2.56
C ALA A 35 8.12 -9.98 1.72
N GLY A 36 7.43 -9.00 2.32
CA GLY A 36 6.38 -8.25 1.64
C GLY A 36 5.09 -9.03 1.45
N HIS A 37 4.87 -10.09 2.24
CA HIS A 37 3.65 -10.89 2.17
C HIS A 37 2.59 -10.32 3.11
N LEU A 38 1.64 -9.58 2.56
CA LEU A 38 0.52 -9.03 3.33
C LEU A 38 -0.68 -9.98 3.30
N LYS A 39 -1.18 -10.32 4.49
CA LYS A 39 -2.49 -10.98 4.65
C LYS A 39 -3.52 -9.89 4.90
N LEU A 40 -4.41 -9.69 3.93
CA LEU A 40 -5.40 -8.62 3.98
C LEU A 40 -6.79 -9.20 4.14
N HIS A 41 -7.59 -8.51 4.94
CA HIS A 41 -9.00 -8.78 5.09
C HIS A 41 -9.82 -7.58 4.58
N LEU A 42 -10.82 -7.86 3.74
CA LEU A 42 -11.65 -6.88 3.06
C LEU A 42 -13.13 -7.17 3.34
N GLU A 43 -13.78 -6.25 4.06
CA GLU A 43 -15.19 -6.37 4.44
C GLU A 43 -15.96 -5.10 4.09
N GLY A 44 -17.23 -5.27 3.77
CA GLY A 44 -18.24 -4.22 3.69
C GLY A 44 -18.70 -3.75 5.07
N PRO A 45 -19.59 -2.74 5.13
CA PRO A 45 -20.05 -2.14 6.38
C PRO A 45 -20.83 -3.09 7.30
N ASP A 46 -21.34 -4.20 6.77
CA ASP A 46 -22.04 -5.25 7.52
C ASP A 46 -21.14 -6.42 7.93
N GLY A 47 -19.82 -6.30 7.74
CA GLY A 47 -18.84 -7.35 8.02
C GLY A 47 -18.86 -8.51 7.01
N LYS A 48 -19.54 -8.35 5.87
CA LYS A 48 -19.55 -9.34 4.80
C LYS A 48 -18.48 -9.06 3.75
N LEU A 49 -18.28 -10.01 2.84
CA LEU A 49 -17.42 -9.84 1.68
C LEU A 49 -17.85 -8.63 0.85
N LEU A 50 -16.86 -8.05 0.15
CA LEU A 50 -17.13 -6.97 -0.81
C LEU A 50 -18.14 -7.42 -1.88
N PRO A 51 -19.09 -6.55 -2.27
CA PRO A 51 -20.08 -6.85 -3.29
C PRO A 51 -19.41 -7.07 -4.65
N SER A 52 -20.04 -7.82 -5.55
CA SER A 52 -19.49 -8.22 -6.86
C SER A 52 -19.13 -7.06 -7.79
N ASP A 53 -19.70 -5.88 -7.58
CA ASP A 53 -19.42 -4.66 -8.33
C ASP A 53 -18.27 -3.82 -7.73
N ALA A 54 -17.75 -4.21 -6.57
CA ALA A 54 -16.60 -3.55 -5.95
C ALA A 54 -15.27 -4.14 -6.42
N ALA A 55 -14.28 -3.27 -6.55
CA ALA A 55 -12.88 -3.64 -6.76
C ALA A 55 -11.99 -2.85 -5.82
N VAL A 56 -10.93 -3.50 -5.32
CA VAL A 56 -9.90 -2.89 -4.49
C VAL A 56 -8.57 -3.08 -5.18
N ASP A 57 -7.91 -1.98 -5.51
CA ASP A 57 -6.52 -1.99 -5.98
C ASP A 57 -5.58 -1.70 -4.81
N ILE A 58 -4.57 -2.56 -4.65
CA ILE A 58 -3.55 -2.44 -3.61
C ILE A 58 -2.21 -2.27 -4.29
N SER A 59 -1.67 -1.06 -4.20
CA SER A 59 -0.32 -0.74 -4.64
C SER A 59 0.64 -0.75 -3.46
N MET A 60 1.57 -1.70 -3.43
CA MET A 60 2.57 -1.80 -2.37
C MET A 60 3.80 -0.98 -2.73
N LEU A 61 4.18 -0.07 -1.83
CA LEU A 61 5.30 0.84 -2.02
C LEU A 61 6.29 0.71 -0.88
N TRP A 62 7.58 0.63 -1.21
CA TRP A 62 8.65 0.81 -0.25
C TRP A 62 9.07 2.28 -0.19
N CYS A 63 8.84 2.92 0.96
CA CYS A 63 9.35 4.26 1.22
C CYS A 63 10.85 4.20 1.54
N VAL A 64 11.68 4.70 0.62
CA VAL A 64 13.13 4.74 0.74
C VAL A 64 13.53 6.16 1.17
N PRO A 65 13.90 6.37 2.46
CA PRO A 65 14.32 7.69 2.92
C PRO A 65 15.68 8.06 2.32
N HIS A 66 15.98 9.36 2.27
CA HIS A 66 17.24 9.87 1.72
C HIS A 66 18.48 9.34 2.45
N SER A 67 18.33 8.90 3.70
CA SER A 67 19.39 8.31 4.53
C SER A 67 19.64 6.83 4.24
N HIS A 68 18.80 6.17 3.42
CA HIS A 68 18.92 4.74 3.16
C HIS A 68 20.11 4.43 2.23
N PRO A 69 20.90 3.36 2.47
CA PRO A 69 22.05 3.00 1.63
C PRO A 69 21.72 2.79 0.14
N HIS A 70 20.47 2.46 -0.17
CA HIS A 70 20.00 2.23 -1.55
C HIS A 70 19.25 3.43 -2.15
N TYR A 71 19.20 4.58 -1.49
CA TYR A 71 18.44 5.75 -1.94
C TYR A 71 18.80 6.21 -3.34
N LEU A 72 20.09 6.42 -3.63
CA LEU A 72 20.52 6.89 -4.97
C LEU A 72 20.18 5.89 -6.09
N LYS A 73 20.23 4.59 -5.79
CA LYS A 73 19.82 3.54 -6.72
C LYS A 73 18.31 3.60 -6.98
N ALA A 74 17.51 3.75 -5.92
CA ALA A 74 16.06 3.90 -6.03
C ALA A 74 15.68 5.14 -6.86
N VAL A 75 16.29 6.30 -6.57
CA VAL A 75 16.13 7.53 -7.35
C VAL A 75 16.43 7.30 -8.83
N THR A 76 17.53 6.62 -9.14
CA THR A 76 17.97 6.37 -10.51
C THR A 76 16.97 5.49 -11.25
N LEU A 77 16.52 4.39 -10.62
CA LEU A 77 15.53 3.48 -11.18
C LEU A 77 14.18 4.16 -11.44
N LEU A 78 13.79 5.10 -10.58
CA LEU A 78 12.54 5.85 -10.70
C LEU A 78 12.64 7.08 -11.61
N GLY A 79 13.85 7.45 -12.06
CA GLY A 79 14.07 8.72 -12.77
C GLY A 79 13.79 9.96 -11.90
N ALA A 80 13.73 9.81 -10.57
CA ALA A 80 13.29 10.83 -9.63
C ALA A 80 14.42 11.82 -9.25
N VAL A 81 15.18 12.30 -10.23
CA VAL A 81 16.43 13.08 -10.01
C VAL A 81 16.19 14.32 -9.13
N HIS A 82 15.01 14.93 -9.24
CA HIS A 82 14.61 16.09 -8.43
C HIS A 82 14.49 15.80 -6.92
N ALA A 83 14.33 14.53 -6.51
CA ALA A 83 14.23 14.14 -5.11
C ALA A 83 15.58 14.28 -4.37
N VAL A 84 16.72 14.19 -5.07
CA VAL A 84 18.05 14.28 -4.46
C VAL A 84 18.32 15.63 -3.79
N PRO A 85 18.24 16.78 -4.49
CA PRO A 85 18.46 18.08 -3.86
C PRO A 85 17.39 18.42 -2.82
N ALA A 86 16.18 17.86 -2.94
CA ALA A 86 15.09 18.09 -2.01
C ALA A 86 15.13 17.18 -0.77
N LEU A 87 16.07 16.21 -0.71
CA LEU A 87 16.18 15.19 0.34
C LEU A 87 14.85 14.46 0.62
N GLN A 88 14.03 14.29 -0.42
CA GLN A 88 12.72 13.66 -0.31
C GLN A 88 12.84 12.14 -0.30
N SER A 89 12.01 11.47 0.49
CA SER A 89 11.84 10.03 0.35
C SER A 89 11.28 9.69 -1.03
N VAL A 90 11.71 8.56 -1.59
CA VAL A 90 11.14 8.04 -2.84
C VAL A 90 10.36 6.76 -2.59
N HIS A 91 9.30 6.55 -3.37
CA HIS A 91 8.43 5.38 -3.24
C HIS A 91 8.73 4.38 -4.35
N MET A 92 9.41 3.29 -3.98
CA MET A 92 9.72 2.19 -4.90
C MET A 92 8.52 1.25 -4.99
N PRO A 93 7.96 0.98 -6.19
CA PRO A 93 6.88 0.03 -6.33
C PRO A 93 7.40 -1.39 -6.05
N LEU A 94 6.68 -2.13 -5.22
CA LEU A 94 6.96 -3.54 -4.91
C LEU A 94 6.02 -4.48 -5.66
N GLY A 95 4.81 -4.04 -5.96
CA GLY A 95 3.82 -4.83 -6.69
C GLY A 95 2.42 -4.26 -6.50
N ASN A 96 1.53 -4.58 -7.44
CA ASN A 96 0.14 -4.16 -7.43
C ASN A 96 -0.77 -5.38 -7.54
N PHE A 97 -1.87 -5.37 -6.80
CA PHE A 97 -2.87 -6.43 -6.79
C PHE A 97 -4.26 -5.82 -6.88
N THR A 98 -5.05 -6.28 -7.84
CA THR A 98 -6.46 -5.92 -7.94
C THR A 98 -7.30 -7.09 -7.46
N LEU A 99 -8.13 -6.84 -6.46
CA LEU A 99 -9.07 -7.80 -5.89
C LEU A 99 -10.48 -7.39 -6.27
N LEU A 100 -11.21 -8.31 -6.88
CA LEU A 100 -12.62 -8.12 -7.21
C LEU A 100 -13.47 -8.69 -6.08
N GLY A 101 -14.55 -8.00 -5.72
CA GLY A 101 -15.56 -8.53 -4.83
C GLY A 101 -16.21 -9.76 -5.45
N ALA A 102 -16.58 -10.71 -4.60
CA ALA A 102 -17.22 -11.96 -5.01
C ALA A 102 -18.60 -12.16 -4.36
N GLY A 103 -19.10 -11.13 -3.64
CA GLY A 103 -20.40 -11.18 -2.97
C GLY A 103 -21.59 -11.09 -3.92
N GLU A 104 -22.66 -11.81 -3.59
CA GLU A 104 -24.00 -11.67 -4.18
C GLU A 104 -24.70 -10.37 -3.73
#